data_AF-A0A2P4XZ49-F1
#
_entry.id   AF-A0A2P4XZ49-F1
#
_cell.length_a   1.000
_cell.length_b   1.000
_cell.length_c   1.000
_cell.angle_alpha   90.00
_cell.angle_beta   90.00
_cell.angle_gamma   90.00
#
_symmetry.space_group_name_H-M   'P 1'
#
loop_
_entity.id
_entity.type
_entity.pdbx_description
1 polymer ?
#
loop_
_entity_poly.entity_id
_entity_poly.type
_entity_poly.pdbx_seq_one_letter_code
_entity_poly.pdbx_strand_id
1 'polypeptide(L)'
;MGNNASSPAPVSSSQRSGFLGAFVSGRRLEFTLANMRTLHAQLTRFASLPDVEIVELLRVLAEFLIYSDQHRVSLELEDQAMDSDDAVADDAGALFDYFGETNMLALLVELGASQPSVLVQVQLLQTMSILVQNIATRTSLYYILSNNHVNRLLECPFAVDRDDDVRDWYVTLLKALSLRLNEDTVQFFLDTQQVKTLTLNVLKVQDARMRRFVLQYDDLNYFRDIVEIANDLTLNWCGL
;
A
#
# COMPACT_ATOMS: atom_id res chain seq x y z
N MET A 1 57.25 -21.23 12.06
CA MET A 1 56.95 -20.02 12.87
C MET A 1 57.15 -18.84 11.95
N GLY A 2 56.17 -18.03 11.53
CA GLY A 2 54.74 -17.99 11.81
C GLY A 2 54.01 -17.38 10.60
N ASN A 3 52.77 -17.81 10.38
CA ASN A 3 51.88 -17.26 9.35
C ASN A 3 51.41 -15.87 9.77
N ASN A 4 51.55 -14.89 8.88
CA ASN A 4 50.86 -13.61 8.97
C ASN A 4 49.40 -13.82 8.55
N ALA A 5 48.51 -13.94 9.53
CA ALA A 5 47.07 -13.83 9.32
C ALA A 5 46.68 -12.36 9.52
N SER A 6 46.39 -11.66 8.41
CA SER A 6 45.76 -10.34 8.44
C SER A 6 44.29 -10.52 8.80
N SER A 7 43.92 -10.17 10.03
CA SER A 7 42.51 -10.07 10.45
C SER A 7 41.80 -8.96 9.67
N PRO A 8 40.57 -9.16 9.18
CA PRO A 8 39.76 -8.06 8.65
C PRO A 8 39.22 -7.22 9.82
N ALA A 9 39.32 -5.90 9.69
CA ALA A 9 38.78 -4.94 10.64
C ALA A 9 37.25 -5.10 10.79
N PRO A 10 36.68 -4.85 11.99
CA PRO A 10 35.24 -4.94 12.19
C PRO A 10 34.55 -3.80 11.45
N VAL A 11 33.66 -4.16 10.52
CA VAL A 11 32.75 -3.22 9.86
C VAL A 11 31.82 -2.64 10.93
N SER A 12 31.91 -1.33 11.13
CA SER A 12 31.15 -0.57 12.11
C SER A 12 29.64 -0.66 11.85
N SER A 13 28.93 -1.33 12.75
CA SER A 13 27.46 -1.45 12.79
C SER A 13 26.75 -0.20 13.33
N SER A 14 27.30 1.01 13.10
CA SER A 14 26.88 2.24 13.78
C SER A 14 25.78 3.05 13.06
N GLN A 15 25.44 2.72 11.80
CA GLN A 15 24.36 3.41 11.07
C GLN A 15 22.95 2.85 11.33
N ARG A 16 22.83 1.67 11.95
CA ARG A 16 21.53 1.01 12.18
C ARG A 16 20.63 1.70 13.21
N SER A 17 21.18 2.54 14.09
CA SER A 17 20.45 3.13 15.23
C SER A 17 20.00 4.58 14.99
N GLY A 18 20.52 5.26 13.96
CA GLY A 18 20.32 6.71 13.79
C GLY A 18 19.00 7.13 13.16
N PHE A 19 18.57 6.43 12.11
CA PHE A 19 17.37 6.79 11.35
C PHE A 19 16.11 6.49 12.16
N LEU A 20 15.88 5.22 12.53
CA LEU A 20 14.73 4.80 13.34
C LEU A 20 14.75 5.37 14.77
N GLY A 21 15.94 5.52 15.39
CA GLY A 21 16.08 6.15 16.69
C GLY A 21 15.68 7.62 16.74
N ALA A 22 15.83 8.35 15.62
CA ALA A 22 15.33 9.73 15.50
C ALA A 22 13.80 9.79 15.39
N PHE A 23 13.16 8.80 14.74
CA PHE A 23 11.71 8.71 14.59
C PHE A 23 11.00 8.29 15.89
N VAL A 24 11.56 7.31 16.62
CA VAL A 24 11.06 6.90 17.95
C VAL A 24 11.21 8.04 18.97
N SER A 25 12.16 8.95 18.77
CA SER A 25 12.41 10.10 19.66
C SER A 25 11.51 11.32 19.39
N GLY A 26 10.52 11.22 18.49
CA GLY A 26 9.54 12.30 18.27
C GLY A 26 10.10 13.54 17.56
N ARG A 27 11.20 13.42 16.82
CA ARG A 27 11.64 14.49 15.92
C ARG A 27 10.69 14.59 14.73
N ARG A 28 10.37 15.82 14.32
CA ARG A 28 9.49 16.13 13.18
C ARG A 28 10.02 15.41 11.93
N LEU A 29 9.15 14.65 11.27
CA LEU A 29 9.47 14.00 10.00
C LEU A 29 9.80 15.05 8.94
N GLU A 30 11.02 15.01 8.42
CA GLU A 30 11.42 15.80 7.26
C GLU A 30 11.14 14.99 6.00
N PHE A 31 10.18 15.46 5.21
CA PHE A 31 9.77 14.83 3.96
C PHE A 31 10.79 15.13 2.86
N THR A 32 11.84 14.33 2.81
CA THR A 32 12.89 14.43 1.79
C THR A 32 13.08 13.13 1.01
N LEU A 33 13.51 13.22 -0.26
CA LEU A 33 13.81 12.05 -1.08
C LEU A 33 14.96 11.22 -0.49
N ALA A 34 15.92 11.85 0.19
CA ALA A 34 16.99 11.15 0.91
C ALA A 34 16.43 10.26 2.04
N ASN A 35 15.43 10.75 2.78
CA ASN A 35 14.76 9.98 3.82
C ASN A 35 13.90 8.86 3.23
N MET A 36 13.18 9.12 2.13
CA MET A 36 12.41 8.10 1.40
C MET A 36 13.30 6.97 0.87
N ARG A 37 14.47 7.29 0.31
CA ARG A 37 15.47 6.30 -0.12
C ARG A 37 15.99 5.46 1.04
N THR A 38 16.21 6.09 2.21
CA THR A 38 16.65 5.39 3.41
C THR A 38 15.57 4.43 3.92
N LEU A 39 14.31 4.89 3.97
CA LEU A 39 13.14 4.07 4.31
C LEU A 39 13.03 2.87 3.37
N HIS A 40 13.08 3.10 2.06
CA HIS A 40 13.00 2.05 1.06
C HIS A 40 14.12 1.02 1.24
N ALA A 41 15.37 1.46 1.40
CA ALA A 41 16.51 0.56 1.59
C ALA A 41 16.40 -0.32 2.86
N GLN A 42 15.75 0.20 3.92
CA GLN A 42 15.44 -0.59 5.11
C GLN A 42 14.30 -1.58 4.84
N LEU A 43 13.22 -1.11 4.23
CA LEU A 43 12.04 -1.94 3.95
C LEU A 43 12.37 -3.10 3.00
N THR A 44 13.26 -2.94 2.01
CA THR A 44 13.72 -4.05 1.15
C THR A 44 14.33 -5.22 1.94
N ARG A 45 14.79 -4.97 3.17
CA ARG A 45 15.42 -5.95 4.06
C ARG A 45 14.49 -6.38 5.21
N PHE A 46 13.18 -6.20 5.05
CA PHE A 46 12.17 -6.46 6.08
C PHE A 46 12.32 -7.83 6.76
N ALA A 47 12.76 -8.87 6.04
CA ALA A 47 12.96 -10.21 6.58
C ALA A 47 14.01 -10.29 7.71
N SER A 48 14.84 -9.26 7.86
CA SER A 48 15.86 -9.16 8.91
C SER A 48 15.53 -8.13 10.01
N LEU A 49 14.38 -7.47 9.91
CA LEU A 49 13.95 -6.43 10.83
C LEU A 49 12.96 -6.99 11.87
N PRO A 50 12.93 -6.46 13.09
CA PRO A 50 11.88 -6.76 14.04
C PRO A 50 10.56 -6.10 13.61
N ASP A 51 9.42 -6.73 13.96
CA ASP A 51 8.09 -6.28 13.56
C ASP A 51 7.82 -4.80 13.86
N VAL A 52 8.25 -4.30 15.01
CA VAL A 52 8.05 -2.90 15.43
C VAL A 52 8.70 -1.92 14.44
N GLU A 53 9.88 -2.27 13.90
CA GLU A 53 10.53 -1.44 12.89
C GLU A 53 9.80 -1.48 11.55
N ILE A 54 9.30 -2.66 11.14
CA ILE A 54 8.52 -2.80 9.91
C ILE A 54 7.23 -1.97 10.01
N VAL A 55 6.54 -2.05 11.15
CA VAL A 55 5.32 -1.29 11.41
C VAL A 55 5.55 0.20 11.27
N GLU A 56 6.64 0.71 11.87
CA GLU A 56 6.99 2.11 11.79
C GLU A 56 7.36 2.55 10.37
N LEU A 57 8.12 1.72 9.63
CA LEU A 57 8.45 1.98 8.23
C LEU A 57 7.19 2.07 7.35
N LEU A 58 6.21 1.19 7.56
CA LEU A 58 4.93 1.24 6.84
C LEU A 58 4.12 2.49 7.19
N ARG A 59 4.06 2.86 8.47
CA ARG A 59 3.39 4.08 8.94
C ARG A 59 3.99 5.33 8.30
N VAL A 60 5.31 5.44 8.35
CA VAL A 60 6.05 6.56 7.77
C VAL A 60 5.89 6.59 6.26
N LEU A 61 5.93 5.45 5.57
CA LEU A 61 5.69 5.38 4.12
C LEU A 61 4.33 5.98 3.75
N ALA A 62 3.28 5.68 4.52
CA ALA A 62 1.96 6.25 4.29
C ALA A 62 1.98 7.79 4.36
N GLU A 63 2.66 8.35 5.36
CA GLU A 63 2.79 9.80 5.53
C GLU A 63 3.54 10.45 4.36
N PHE A 64 4.65 9.85 3.91
CA PHE A 64 5.41 10.35 2.75
C PHE A 64 4.54 10.44 1.49
N LEU A 65 3.76 9.39 1.22
CA LEU A 65 2.94 9.32 0.01
C LEU A 65 1.72 10.25 0.08
N ILE A 66 1.10 10.39 1.25
CA ILE A 66 0.00 11.33 1.44
C ILE A 66 0.51 12.76 1.34
N TYR A 67 1.63 13.08 1.98
CA TYR A 67 2.27 14.38 1.88
C TYR A 67 2.57 14.71 0.42
N SER A 68 3.22 13.78 -0.29
CA SER A 68 3.53 13.92 -1.71
C SER A 68 2.29 14.22 -2.54
N ASP A 69 1.24 13.41 -2.45
CA ASP A 69 0.03 13.57 -3.26
C ASP A 69 -0.71 14.89 -2.98
N GLN A 70 -0.78 15.30 -1.71
CA GLN A 70 -1.42 16.58 -1.34
C GLN A 70 -0.69 17.81 -1.88
N HIS A 71 0.65 17.75 -1.94
CA HIS A 71 1.46 18.87 -2.44
C HIS A 71 1.59 18.85 -3.97
N ARG A 72 1.43 17.70 -4.63
CA ARG A 72 1.34 17.62 -6.10
C ARG A 72 0.16 18.41 -6.67
N VAL A 73 -0.98 18.44 -5.97
CA VAL A 73 -2.15 19.24 -6.37
C VAL A 73 -1.85 20.74 -6.40
N SER A 74 -0.93 21.21 -5.55
CA SER A 74 -0.53 22.62 -5.51
C SER A 74 0.33 23.00 -6.71
N LEU A 75 1.20 22.09 -7.18
CA LEU A 75 2.11 22.31 -8.30
C LEU A 75 1.38 22.39 -9.66
N GLU A 76 0.36 21.55 -9.90
CA GLU A 76 -0.41 21.60 -11.16
C GLU A 76 -1.16 22.93 -11.37
N LEU A 77 -1.41 23.67 -10.29
CA LEU A 77 -2.04 25.00 -10.30
C LEU A 77 -1.01 26.14 -10.43
N GLU A 78 0.23 25.92 -9.97
CA GLU A 78 1.33 26.90 -10.04
C GLU A 78 2.09 26.86 -11.37
N ASP A 79 2.20 25.69 -12.02
CA ASP A 79 2.89 25.50 -13.31
C ASP A 79 2.17 26.22 -14.48
N GLN A 80 0.95 26.70 -14.26
CA GLN A 80 0.24 27.59 -15.20
C GLN A 80 0.55 29.09 -14.99
N ALA A 81 1.35 29.46 -13.97
CA ALA A 81 1.48 30.84 -13.53
C ALA A 81 2.89 31.48 -13.62
N MET A 82 4.01 30.77 -13.76
CA MET A 82 5.33 31.45 -13.83
C MET A 82 6.43 30.74 -14.64
N ASP A 83 6.89 31.46 -15.67
CA ASP A 83 8.23 31.40 -16.28
C ASP A 83 9.30 31.86 -15.25
N SER A 84 9.51 31.12 -14.16
CA SER A 84 10.58 31.43 -13.19
C SER A 84 11.61 30.31 -13.10
N ASP A 85 12.80 30.62 -13.61
CA ASP A 85 14.05 29.85 -13.67
C ASP A 85 14.65 29.50 -12.28
N ASP A 86 13.83 29.50 -11.22
CA ASP A 86 14.23 29.34 -9.82
C ASP A 86 13.35 28.31 -9.08
N ALA A 87 12.78 27.36 -9.82
CA ALA A 87 12.07 26.22 -9.24
C ALA A 87 13.08 25.32 -8.53
N VAL A 88 13.28 25.56 -7.23
CA VAL A 88 13.77 24.53 -6.31
C VAL A 88 12.82 23.35 -6.50
N ALA A 89 13.26 22.32 -7.22
CA ALA A 89 12.48 21.14 -7.51
C ALA A 89 11.82 20.66 -6.22
N ASP A 90 10.52 20.91 -6.10
CA ASP A 90 9.81 20.67 -4.85
C ASP A 90 9.79 19.16 -4.62
N ASP A 91 10.51 18.72 -3.58
CA ASP A 91 10.84 17.33 -3.32
C ASP A 91 9.57 16.47 -3.19
N ALA A 92 8.45 17.10 -2.87
CA ALA A 92 7.14 16.48 -2.74
C ALA A 92 6.70 15.73 -4.01
N GLY A 93 6.87 16.29 -5.21
CA GLY A 93 6.53 15.57 -6.45
C GLY A 93 7.38 14.31 -6.63
N ALA A 94 8.68 14.44 -6.40
CA ALA A 94 9.66 13.37 -6.57
C ALA A 94 9.45 12.16 -5.64
N LEU A 95 8.79 12.34 -4.49
CA LEU A 95 8.52 11.25 -3.55
C LEU A 95 7.61 10.16 -4.14
N PHE A 96 6.47 10.54 -4.71
CA PHE A 96 5.55 9.58 -5.34
C PHE A 96 6.12 9.02 -6.64
N ASP A 97 6.85 9.84 -7.40
CA ASP A 97 7.53 9.36 -8.62
C ASP A 97 8.59 8.30 -8.27
N TYR A 98 9.39 8.52 -7.23
CA TYR A 98 10.34 7.54 -6.72
C TYR A 98 9.68 6.26 -6.21
N PHE A 99 8.57 6.38 -5.47
CA PHE A 99 7.73 5.23 -5.08
C PHE A 99 7.28 4.43 -6.30
N GLY A 100 6.91 5.15 -7.36
CA GLY A 100 6.48 4.61 -8.62
C GLY A 100 7.57 3.83 -9.36
N GLU A 101 8.71 4.48 -9.58
CA GLU A 101 9.86 3.97 -10.32
C GLU A 101 10.52 2.76 -9.63
N THR A 102 10.51 2.73 -8.31
CA THR A 102 11.10 1.63 -7.53
C THR A 102 10.14 0.48 -7.24
N ASN A 103 8.89 0.59 -7.70
CA ASN A 103 7.85 -0.42 -7.55
C ASN A 103 7.67 -0.88 -6.08
N MET A 104 7.60 0.07 -5.16
CA MET A 104 7.45 -0.26 -3.73
C MET A 104 6.12 -0.95 -3.42
N LEU A 105 5.09 -0.82 -4.26
CA LEU A 105 3.87 -1.63 -4.15
C LEU A 105 4.16 -3.14 -4.27
N ALA A 106 5.07 -3.54 -5.16
CA ALA A 106 5.50 -4.94 -5.25
C ALA A 106 6.14 -5.41 -3.94
N LEU A 107 6.94 -4.57 -3.30
CA LEU A 107 7.57 -4.86 -2.01
C LEU A 107 6.52 -5.03 -0.89
N LEU A 108 5.45 -4.22 -0.90
CA LEU A 108 4.33 -4.37 0.04
C LEU A 108 3.57 -5.69 -0.17
N VAL A 109 3.37 -6.10 -1.43
CA VAL A 109 2.78 -7.40 -1.77
C VAL A 109 3.68 -8.54 -1.31
N GLU A 110 4.98 -8.45 -1.53
CA GLU A 110 5.96 -9.45 -1.10
C GLU A 110 5.96 -9.60 0.44
N LEU A 111 5.91 -8.48 1.16
CA LEU A 111 5.78 -8.47 2.61
C LEU A 111 4.51 -9.21 3.04
N GLY A 112 3.34 -8.91 2.44
CA GLY A 112 2.09 -9.62 2.76
C GLY A 112 2.13 -11.11 2.43
N ALA A 113 2.73 -11.48 1.29
CA ALA A 113 2.88 -12.86 0.85
C ALA A 113 3.80 -13.70 1.76
N SER A 114 4.73 -13.06 2.46
CA SER A 114 5.68 -13.70 3.38
C SER A 114 5.04 -14.25 4.67
N GLN A 115 3.73 -14.08 4.87
CA GLN A 115 3.01 -14.42 6.10
C GLN A 115 3.65 -13.77 7.35
N PRO A 116 3.77 -12.43 7.39
CA PRO A 116 4.39 -11.75 8.50
C PRO A 116 3.49 -11.86 9.75
N SER A 117 3.95 -11.39 10.91
CA SER A 117 3.14 -11.44 12.12
C SER A 117 1.83 -10.66 11.97
N VAL A 118 0.84 -10.98 12.82
CA VAL A 118 -0.46 -10.29 12.86
C VAL A 118 -0.28 -8.77 12.95
N LEU A 119 0.67 -8.30 13.77
CA LEU A 119 0.96 -6.87 13.93
C LEU A 119 1.35 -6.20 12.61
N VAL A 120 2.24 -6.84 11.84
CA VAL A 120 2.68 -6.34 10.53
C VAL A 120 1.56 -6.44 9.50
N GLN A 121 0.76 -7.51 9.52
CA GLN A 121 -0.42 -7.65 8.65
C GLN A 121 -1.42 -6.51 8.88
N VAL A 122 -1.75 -6.23 10.14
CA VAL A 122 -2.62 -5.12 10.54
C VAL A 122 -2.08 -3.80 10.01
N GLN A 123 -0.80 -3.50 10.26
CA GLN A 123 -0.21 -2.24 9.81
C GLN A 123 -0.15 -2.13 8.28
N LEU A 124 0.12 -3.22 7.56
CA LEU A 124 0.14 -3.24 6.10
C LEU A 124 -1.25 -2.94 5.53
N LEU A 125 -2.29 -3.60 6.05
CA LEU A 125 -3.68 -3.36 5.65
C LEU A 125 -4.14 -1.94 5.99
N GLN A 126 -3.77 -1.42 7.17
CA GLN A 126 -4.03 -0.05 7.58
C GLN A 126 -3.35 0.97 6.65
N THR A 127 -2.08 0.76 6.35
CA THR A 127 -1.28 1.61 5.45
C THR A 127 -1.94 1.68 4.07
N MET A 128 -2.28 0.52 3.50
CA MET A 128 -2.94 0.46 2.19
C MET A 128 -4.34 1.08 2.21
N SER A 129 -5.10 0.89 3.30
CA SER A 129 -6.42 1.52 3.47
C SER A 129 -6.33 3.04 3.48
N ILE A 130 -5.37 3.56 4.25
CA ILE A 130 -5.14 5.00 4.40
C ILE A 130 -4.67 5.61 3.07
N LEU A 131 -3.76 4.95 2.34
CA LEU A 131 -3.31 5.40 1.02
C LEU A 131 -4.48 5.53 0.03
N VAL A 132 -5.28 4.48 -0.12
CA VAL A 132 -6.43 4.46 -1.04
C VAL A 132 -7.48 5.51 -0.65
N GLN A 133 -7.68 5.75 0.65
CA GLN A 133 -8.63 6.76 1.13
C GLN A 133 -8.14 8.18 0.88
N ASN A 134 -6.85 8.47 1.05
CA ASN A 134 -6.34 9.84 1.06
C ASN A 134 -5.75 10.31 -0.26
N ILE A 135 -5.36 9.42 -1.16
CA ILE A 135 -4.83 9.82 -2.46
C ILE A 135 -5.95 10.41 -3.32
N ALA A 136 -5.74 11.65 -3.75
CA ALA A 136 -6.72 12.48 -4.42
C ALA A 136 -6.40 12.64 -5.91
N THR A 137 -5.13 12.69 -6.30
CA THR A 137 -4.79 12.89 -7.71
C THR A 137 -5.11 11.66 -8.55
N ARG A 138 -5.66 11.88 -9.75
CA ARG A 138 -6.04 10.80 -10.68
C ARG A 138 -4.83 9.97 -11.08
N THR A 139 -3.68 10.61 -11.30
CA THR A 139 -2.43 9.94 -11.68
C THR A 139 -1.93 8.99 -10.59
N SER A 140 -1.85 9.45 -9.33
CA SER A 140 -1.43 8.60 -8.21
C SER A 140 -2.41 7.46 -7.95
N LEU A 141 -3.72 7.75 -8.05
CA LEU A 141 -4.75 6.72 -7.91
C LEU A 141 -4.61 5.65 -9.00
N TYR A 142 -4.46 6.06 -10.26
CA TYR A 142 -4.28 5.12 -11.37
C TYR A 142 -3.01 4.32 -11.20
N TYR A 143 -1.91 4.93 -10.75
CA TYR A 143 -0.68 4.19 -10.45
C TYR A 143 -0.93 3.06 -9.44
N ILE A 144 -1.56 3.37 -8.30
CA ILE A 144 -1.82 2.39 -7.24
C ILE A 144 -2.72 1.25 -7.69
N LEU A 145 -3.75 1.57 -8.47
CA LEU A 145 -4.70 0.59 -8.95
C LEU A 145 -4.18 -0.21 -10.15
N SER A 146 -3.31 0.41 -10.96
CA SER A 146 -2.67 -0.22 -12.11
C SER A 146 -1.61 -1.25 -11.69
N ASN A 147 -1.24 -2.13 -12.61
CA ASN A 147 -0.23 -3.19 -12.42
C ASN A 147 -0.60 -4.32 -11.44
N ASN A 148 -1.88 -4.44 -11.08
CA ASN A 148 -2.42 -5.60 -10.38
C ASN A 148 -1.85 -5.84 -8.97
N HIS A 149 -1.13 -4.86 -8.39
CA HIS A 149 -0.55 -4.99 -7.06
C HIS A 149 -1.61 -5.10 -5.98
N VAL A 150 -2.69 -4.31 -6.09
CA VAL A 150 -3.81 -4.36 -5.15
C VAL A 150 -4.47 -5.75 -5.15
N ASN A 151 -4.76 -6.32 -6.32
CA ASN A 151 -5.38 -7.65 -6.36
C ASN A 151 -4.45 -8.72 -5.78
N ARG A 152 -3.15 -8.69 -6.11
CA ARG A 152 -2.16 -9.61 -5.52
C ARG A 152 -2.06 -9.45 -4.00
N LEU A 153 -2.15 -8.21 -3.50
CA LEU A 153 -2.20 -7.95 -2.06
C LEU A 153 -3.43 -8.59 -1.43
N LEU A 154 -4.61 -8.42 -2.04
CA LEU A 154 -5.85 -9.01 -1.54
C LEU A 154 -5.85 -10.55 -1.54
N GLU A 155 -4.98 -11.18 -2.34
CA GLU A 155 -4.74 -12.63 -2.39
C GLU A 155 -3.69 -13.11 -1.38
N CYS A 156 -3.00 -12.20 -0.69
CA CYS A 156 -2.04 -12.57 0.34
C CYS A 156 -2.71 -13.38 1.47
N PRO A 157 -1.96 -14.30 2.11
CA PRO A 157 -2.45 -15.20 3.16
C PRO A 157 -2.65 -14.49 4.51
N PHE A 158 -3.46 -13.44 4.53
CA PHE A 158 -3.81 -12.72 5.75
C PHE A 158 -4.65 -13.59 6.69
N ALA A 159 -4.47 -13.41 8.00
CA ALA A 159 -5.16 -14.16 9.05
C ALA A 159 -6.63 -13.72 9.26
N VAL A 160 -7.37 -13.38 8.20
CA VAL A 160 -8.74 -12.81 8.23
C VAL A 160 -9.73 -13.69 9.00
N ASP A 161 -9.59 -15.01 8.91
CA ASP A 161 -10.48 -15.96 9.62
C ASP A 161 -10.07 -16.22 11.07
N ARG A 162 -8.86 -15.79 11.47
CA ARG A 162 -8.25 -16.14 12.76
C ARG A 162 -8.07 -14.95 13.69
N ASP A 163 -8.00 -13.74 13.15
CA ASP A 163 -7.72 -12.52 13.88
C ASP A 163 -8.71 -11.40 13.51
N ASP A 164 -9.34 -10.82 14.52
CA ASP A 164 -10.41 -9.84 14.35
C ASP A 164 -9.87 -8.49 13.86
N ASP A 165 -8.67 -8.09 14.30
CA ASP A 165 -8.05 -6.83 13.89
C ASP A 165 -7.62 -6.89 12.42
N VAL A 166 -7.02 -8.01 12.00
CA VAL A 166 -6.70 -8.27 10.59
C VAL A 166 -7.96 -8.22 9.74
N ARG A 167 -9.05 -8.86 10.20
CA ARG A 167 -10.33 -8.86 9.48
C ARG A 167 -10.92 -7.46 9.36
N ASP A 168 -10.91 -6.67 10.43
CA ASP A 168 -11.47 -5.32 10.44
C ASP A 168 -10.70 -4.39 9.49
N TRP A 169 -9.36 -4.47 9.47
CA TRP A 169 -8.55 -3.70 8.53
C TRP A 169 -8.67 -4.21 7.09
N TYR A 170 -8.83 -5.51 6.88
CA TYR A 170 -9.09 -6.07 5.55
C TYR A 170 -10.43 -5.58 4.99
N VAL A 171 -11.49 -5.60 5.82
CA VAL A 171 -12.81 -5.02 5.45
C VAL A 171 -12.68 -3.53 5.17
N THR A 172 -11.91 -2.80 5.97
CA THR A 172 -11.66 -1.35 5.75
C THR A 172 -10.98 -1.10 4.41
N LEU A 173 -9.98 -1.90 4.05
CA LEU A 173 -9.32 -1.82 2.75
C LEU A 173 -10.30 -2.10 1.61
N LEU A 174 -11.10 -3.16 1.72
CA LEU A 174 -12.10 -3.49 0.69
C LEU A 174 -13.12 -2.36 0.50
N LYS A 175 -13.59 -1.74 1.58
CA LYS A 175 -14.49 -0.58 1.52
C LYS A 175 -13.81 0.60 0.83
N ALA A 176 -12.58 0.92 1.23
CA ALA A 176 -11.80 2.00 0.61
C ALA A 176 -11.64 1.80 -0.89
N LEU A 177 -11.29 0.58 -1.32
CA LEU A 177 -11.16 0.23 -2.74
C LEU A 177 -12.50 0.33 -3.48
N SER A 178 -13.58 -0.17 -2.87
CA SER A 178 -14.92 -0.11 -3.46
C SER A 178 -15.39 1.32 -3.70
N LEU A 179 -15.10 2.25 -2.78
CA LEU A 179 -15.43 3.68 -2.96
C LEU A 179 -14.61 4.36 -4.07
N ARG A 180 -13.51 3.76 -4.50
CA ARG A 180 -12.68 4.26 -5.61
C ARG A 180 -13.06 3.64 -6.96
N LEU A 181 -14.02 2.71 -7.00
CA LEU A 181 -14.57 2.15 -8.23
C LEU A 181 -15.54 3.13 -8.88
N ASN A 182 -15.27 3.49 -10.13
CA ASN A 182 -16.16 4.22 -11.01
C ASN A 182 -15.94 3.72 -12.46
N GLU A 183 -16.70 4.24 -13.43
CA GLU A 183 -16.61 3.82 -14.83
C GLU A 183 -15.16 3.85 -15.39
N ASP A 184 -14.32 4.77 -14.91
CA ASP A 184 -12.94 4.92 -15.37
C ASP A 184 -11.94 3.97 -14.67
N THR A 185 -12.20 3.61 -13.40
CA THR A 185 -11.26 2.82 -12.58
C THR A 185 -11.63 1.35 -12.47
N VAL A 186 -12.88 1.00 -12.75
CA VAL A 186 -13.39 -0.37 -12.57
C VAL A 186 -12.63 -1.38 -13.43
N GLN A 187 -12.17 -0.96 -14.61
CA GLN A 187 -11.36 -1.79 -15.52
C GLN A 187 -10.06 -2.31 -14.88
N PHE A 188 -9.46 -1.59 -13.93
CA PHE A 188 -8.24 -2.03 -13.23
C PHE A 188 -8.49 -3.24 -12.31
N PHE A 189 -9.74 -3.47 -11.94
CA PHE A 189 -10.17 -4.61 -11.12
C PHE A 189 -10.86 -5.71 -11.93
N LEU A 190 -11.14 -5.47 -13.22
CA LEU A 190 -11.99 -6.33 -14.05
C LEU A 190 -11.29 -6.90 -15.29
N ASP A 191 -9.99 -6.70 -15.49
CA ASP A 191 -9.33 -7.27 -16.67
C ASP A 191 -9.62 -8.77 -16.77
N THR A 192 -9.89 -9.24 -17.98
CA THR A 192 -10.74 -10.37 -18.42
C THR A 192 -10.40 -11.77 -17.84
N GLN A 193 -9.40 -11.88 -16.98
CA GLN A 193 -9.01 -13.08 -16.21
C GLN A 193 -9.18 -12.89 -14.68
N GLN A 194 -9.51 -11.69 -14.21
CA GLN A 194 -9.36 -11.19 -12.83
C GLN A 194 -10.60 -10.45 -12.30
N VAL A 195 -11.75 -10.55 -12.97
CA VAL A 195 -13.11 -10.13 -12.55
C VAL A 195 -13.55 -10.65 -11.15
N LYS A 196 -12.68 -11.43 -10.51
CA LYS A 196 -12.96 -12.23 -9.33
C LYS A 196 -12.31 -11.69 -8.06
N THR A 197 -11.19 -10.96 -8.08
CA THR A 197 -10.43 -10.84 -6.82
C THR A 197 -11.12 -9.93 -5.80
N LEU A 198 -11.43 -8.68 -6.14
CA LEU A 198 -12.15 -7.81 -5.19
C LEU A 198 -13.56 -8.35 -4.91
N THR A 199 -14.33 -8.63 -5.95
CA THR A 199 -15.70 -9.19 -5.91
C THR A 199 -15.80 -10.45 -5.04
N LEU A 200 -14.95 -11.46 -5.27
CA LEU A 200 -14.96 -12.70 -4.49
C LEU A 200 -14.41 -12.48 -3.09
N ASN A 201 -13.42 -11.61 -2.89
CA ASN A 201 -12.90 -11.36 -1.55
C ASN A 201 -13.94 -10.66 -0.68
N VAL A 202 -14.77 -9.78 -1.24
CA VAL A 202 -15.92 -9.24 -0.49
C VAL A 202 -16.89 -10.35 -0.05
N LEU A 203 -17.16 -11.33 -0.90
CA LEU A 203 -18.04 -12.46 -0.57
C LEU A 203 -17.41 -13.47 0.39
N LYS A 204 -16.10 -13.69 0.30
CA LYS A 204 -15.36 -14.62 1.17
C LYS A 204 -15.33 -14.16 2.62
N VAL A 205 -15.24 -12.85 2.86
CA VAL A 205 -15.21 -12.33 4.23
C VAL A 205 -16.61 -12.46 4.84
N GLN A 206 -16.72 -13.22 5.93
CA GLN A 206 -17.98 -13.41 6.66
C GLN A 206 -18.37 -12.18 7.50
N ASP A 207 -18.37 -10.98 6.91
CA ASP A 207 -18.72 -9.72 7.58
C ASP A 207 -20.06 -9.18 7.04
N ALA A 208 -21.04 -9.05 7.94
CA ALA A 208 -22.37 -8.56 7.59
C ALA A 208 -22.39 -7.06 7.24
N ARG A 209 -21.46 -6.26 7.81
CA ARG A 209 -21.32 -4.83 7.54
C ARG A 209 -20.78 -4.61 6.13
N MET A 210 -19.84 -5.45 5.69
CA MET A 210 -19.30 -5.40 4.34
C MET A 210 -20.35 -5.78 3.28
N ARG A 211 -21.10 -6.88 3.52
CA ARG A 211 -22.21 -7.27 2.65
C ARG A 211 -23.25 -6.16 2.52
N ARG A 212 -23.63 -5.54 3.64
CA ARG A 212 -24.57 -4.42 3.64
C ARG A 212 -24.02 -3.19 2.90
N PHE A 213 -22.74 -2.88 3.09
CA PHE A 213 -22.08 -1.77 2.40
C PHE A 213 -22.15 -1.92 0.88
N VAL A 214 -21.81 -3.11 0.35
CA VAL A 214 -21.90 -3.36 -1.10
C VAL A 214 -23.33 -3.31 -1.62
N LEU A 215 -24.29 -3.85 -0.86
CA LEU A 215 -25.70 -3.90 -1.28
C LEU A 215 -26.42 -2.54 -1.21
N GLN A 216 -25.89 -1.56 -0.48
CA GLN A 216 -26.55 -0.27 -0.26
C GLN A 216 -25.95 0.89 -1.07
N TYR A 217 -24.78 0.73 -1.68
CA TYR A 217 -24.10 1.84 -2.36
C TYR A 217 -24.51 1.93 -3.84
N ASP A 218 -25.18 3.01 -4.23
CA ASP A 218 -25.78 3.16 -5.57
C ASP A 218 -24.75 3.17 -6.71
N ASP A 219 -23.56 3.74 -6.50
CA ASP A 219 -22.48 3.71 -7.50
C ASP A 219 -21.91 2.30 -7.72
N LEU A 220 -22.20 1.37 -6.79
CA LEU A 220 -21.82 -0.04 -6.87
C LEU A 220 -22.91 -0.89 -7.52
N ASN A 221 -23.98 -0.34 -8.10
CA ASN A 221 -24.99 -1.14 -8.81
C ASN A 221 -24.36 -2.05 -9.87
N TYR A 222 -23.40 -1.54 -10.64
CA TYR A 222 -22.61 -2.35 -11.58
C TYR A 222 -21.79 -3.44 -10.90
N PHE A 223 -21.19 -3.13 -9.74
CA PHE A 223 -20.45 -4.11 -8.95
C PHE A 223 -21.39 -5.17 -8.36
N ARG A 224 -22.58 -4.80 -7.87
CA ARG A 224 -23.62 -5.74 -7.44
C ARG A 224 -24.01 -6.67 -8.58
N ASP A 225 -24.27 -6.14 -9.76
CA ASP A 225 -24.66 -6.96 -10.92
C ASP A 225 -23.53 -7.94 -11.29
N ILE A 226 -22.25 -7.50 -11.24
CA ILE A 226 -21.09 -8.41 -11.41
C ILE A 226 -20.99 -9.43 -10.27
N VAL A 227 -21.21 -9.02 -9.02
CA VAL A 227 -21.18 -9.90 -7.85
C VAL A 227 -22.28 -10.95 -7.97
N GLU A 228 -23.51 -10.57 -8.33
CA GLU A 228 -24.64 -11.48 -8.54
C GLU A 228 -24.33 -12.46 -9.66
N ILE A 229 -23.85 -11.98 -10.82
CA ILE A 229 -23.43 -12.85 -11.93
C ILE A 229 -22.29 -13.78 -11.50
N ALA A 230 -21.29 -13.29 -10.77
CA ALA A 230 -20.18 -14.11 -10.29
C ALA A 230 -20.66 -15.16 -9.28
N ASN A 231 -21.59 -14.80 -8.39
CA ASN A 231 -22.15 -15.68 -7.38
C ASN A 231 -22.98 -16.78 -8.04
N ASP A 232 -23.84 -16.42 -9.01
CA ASP A 232 -24.61 -17.35 -9.84
C ASP A 232 -23.69 -18.28 -10.63
N LEU A 233 -22.59 -17.78 -11.19
CA LEU A 233 -21.58 -18.61 -11.84
C LEU A 233 -20.91 -19.54 -10.83
N THR A 234 -20.49 -19.07 -9.65
CA THR A 234 -19.89 -19.98 -8.66
C THR A 234 -20.86 -21.03 -8.14
N LEU A 235 -22.14 -20.70 -7.95
CA LEU A 235 -23.18 -21.63 -7.55
C LEU A 235 -23.41 -22.70 -8.62
N ASN A 236 -23.50 -22.29 -9.90
CA ASN A 236 -23.62 -23.21 -11.04
C ASN A 236 -22.40 -24.15 -11.18
N TRP A 237 -21.20 -23.69 -10.82
CA TRP A 237 -19.99 -24.52 -10.87
C TRP A 237 -19.84 -25.44 -9.64
N CYS A 238 -20.46 -25.10 -8.51
CA CYS A 238 -20.49 -25.92 -7.30
C CYS A 238 -21.59 -26.99 -7.31
N GLY A 239 -22.46 -27.03 -8.32
CA GLY A 239 -23.45 -28.11 -8.49
C GLY A 239 -24.50 -28.17 -7.38
N LEU A 240 -24.97 -27.01 -6.93
CA LEU A 240 -26.14 -26.85 -6.06
C LEU A 240 -27.30 -26.24 -6.84
#